data_AF-A0A968FUJ8-F1
#
_entry.id   AF-A0A968FUJ8-F1
#
_cell.length_a   1.000
_cell.length_b   1.000
_cell.length_c   1.000
_cell.angle_alpha   90.00
_cell.angle_beta   90.00
_cell.angle_gamma   90.00
#
_symmetry.space_group_name_H-M   'P 1'
#
loop_
_entity.id
_entity.type
_entity.pdbx_description
1 polymer ?
#
loop_
_entity_poly.entity_id
_entity_poly.type
_entity_poly.pdbx_seq_one_letter_code
_entity_poly.pdbx_strand_id
1 'polypeptide(L)'
;MKFVKSARWTFGVLSVFLFLLSLPGSGGSDPAEYAKLKKQGERFYERGSYARAHEVYRKADALKLPPPQESWVDFRVADTLWRAQAGTRTADPSIYEKARRQLESLIDRVQRVEERDRVWAEAQESLGDFWWLRRDFRNWGRAWKHYREALDWWGGQSDIDRARKRYLHIVWTVSSPPWREPFYYPGYYGNNLPLEILENVLKIART
;
A
#
# COMPACT_ATOMS: atom_id res chain seq x y z
N MET A 1 19.14 -51.70 -42.75
CA MET A 1 18.38 -51.74 -44.02
C MET A 1 17.47 -52.97 -44.02
N LYS A 2 16.18 -52.80 -43.71
CA LYS A 2 15.01 -53.58 -44.17
C LYS A 2 13.76 -53.01 -43.47
N PHE A 3 12.71 -52.87 -44.25
CA PHE A 3 11.59 -51.96 -44.06
C PHE A 3 10.28 -52.78 -43.97
N VAL A 4 9.25 -52.18 -43.37
CA VAL A 4 7.80 -52.40 -43.53
C VAL A 4 7.10 -53.53 -42.73
N LYS A 5 6.09 -53.14 -41.94
CA LYS A 5 4.62 -53.44 -42.07
C LYS A 5 3.90 -52.99 -40.78
N SER A 6 3.22 -51.83 -40.77
CA SER A 6 1.79 -51.60 -41.04
C SER A 6 0.81 -52.44 -40.20
N ALA A 7 -0.05 -51.82 -39.38
CA ALA A 7 -1.51 -52.02 -39.39
C ALA A 7 -2.28 -51.33 -38.25
N ARG A 8 -3.30 -50.57 -38.67
CA ARG A 8 -4.70 -50.49 -38.20
C ARG A 8 -5.08 -49.69 -36.94
N TRP A 9 -5.97 -48.74 -37.22
CA TRP A 9 -6.85 -47.96 -36.36
C TRP A 9 -7.85 -48.80 -35.57
N THR A 10 -8.19 -48.35 -34.35
CA THR A 10 -9.57 -48.36 -33.81
C THR A 10 -9.81 -47.16 -32.89
N PHE A 11 -10.96 -46.53 -33.10
CA PHE A 11 -11.57 -45.49 -32.27
C PHE A 11 -11.91 -46.01 -30.87
N GLY A 12 -11.71 -45.18 -29.84
CA GLY A 12 -12.28 -45.34 -28.51
C GLY A 12 -12.75 -43.99 -27.99
N VAL A 13 -14.07 -43.76 -28.11
CA VAL A 13 -14.82 -42.60 -27.58
C VAL A 13 -15.29 -42.93 -26.15
N LEU A 14 -15.72 -41.91 -25.39
CA LEU A 14 -16.39 -41.90 -24.07
C LEU A 14 -15.45 -41.92 -22.85
N SER A 15 -15.59 -41.10 -21.79
CA SER A 15 -16.65 -40.18 -21.37
C SER A 15 -16.04 -39.17 -20.39
N VAL A 16 -16.21 -37.87 -20.62
CA VAL A 16 -15.95 -36.84 -19.60
C VAL A 16 -17.26 -36.58 -18.87
N PHE A 17 -17.36 -37.07 -17.63
CA PHE A 17 -18.44 -36.72 -16.71
C PHE A 17 -18.19 -35.29 -16.19
N LEU A 18 -18.89 -34.31 -16.77
CA LEU A 18 -18.90 -32.94 -16.27
C LEU A 18 -19.88 -32.86 -15.09
N PHE A 19 -19.36 -32.98 -13.86
CA PHE A 19 -20.12 -32.69 -12.65
C PHE A 19 -20.30 -31.16 -12.54
N LEU A 20 -21.47 -30.66 -12.91
CA LEU A 20 -21.92 -29.31 -12.59
C LEU A 20 -22.19 -29.23 -11.08
N LEU A 21 -21.13 -28.97 -10.32
CA LEU A 21 -21.21 -28.53 -8.92
C LEU A 21 -21.85 -27.14 -8.89
N SER A 22 -23.17 -27.11 -8.73
CA SER A 22 -23.91 -25.92 -8.34
C SER A 22 -23.55 -25.58 -6.89
N LEU A 23 -22.58 -24.68 -6.71
CA LEU A 23 -22.25 -24.12 -5.40
C LEU A 23 -23.41 -23.22 -4.93
N PRO A 24 -24.02 -23.50 -3.76
CA PRO A 24 -25.04 -22.62 -3.20
C PRO A 24 -24.40 -21.40 -2.54
N GLY A 25 -24.98 -20.22 -2.79
CA GLY A 25 -24.90 -19.07 -1.88
C GLY A 25 -23.69 -18.16 -2.04
N SER A 26 -23.64 -17.40 -3.14
CA SER A 26 -22.94 -16.11 -3.15
C SER A 26 -23.67 -15.15 -2.20
N GLY A 27 -23.31 -15.16 -0.91
CA GLY A 27 -23.53 -14.01 -0.04
C GLY A 27 -22.70 -12.85 -0.61
N GLY A 28 -23.30 -12.13 -1.55
CA GLY A 28 -22.62 -11.22 -2.44
C GLY A 28 -22.01 -10.05 -1.67
N SER A 29 -20.68 -9.95 -1.70
CA SER A 29 -20.05 -8.64 -1.83
C SER A 29 -20.85 -7.84 -2.87
N ASP A 30 -21.26 -6.61 -2.59
CA ASP A 30 -21.76 -5.71 -3.63
C ASP A 30 -20.55 -4.93 -4.19
N PRO A 31 -20.00 -5.31 -5.37
CA PRO A 31 -18.87 -4.60 -5.95
C PRO A 31 -19.17 -3.12 -6.21
N ALA A 32 -20.44 -2.77 -6.46
CA ALA A 32 -20.86 -1.40 -6.69
C ALA A 32 -20.81 -0.58 -5.38
N GLU A 33 -21.23 -1.19 -4.27
CA GLU A 33 -21.12 -0.56 -2.94
C GLU A 33 -19.66 -0.32 -2.56
N TYR A 34 -18.80 -1.33 -2.69
CA TYR A 34 -17.36 -1.16 -2.42
C TYR A 34 -16.74 -0.06 -3.31
N ALA A 35 -17.02 -0.07 -4.61
CA ALA A 35 -16.48 0.93 -5.53
C ALA A 35 -16.92 2.36 -5.15
N LYS A 36 -18.17 2.53 -4.71
CA LYS A 36 -18.69 3.80 -4.20
C LYS A 36 -17.97 4.25 -2.93
N LEU A 37 -17.83 3.36 -1.94
CA LEU A 37 -17.13 3.65 -0.68
C LEU A 37 -15.67 3.98 -0.93
N LYS A 38 -14.96 3.18 -1.73
CA LYS A 38 -13.56 3.43 -2.10
C LYS A 38 -13.39 4.80 -2.76
N LYS A 39 -14.21 5.13 -3.75
CA LYS A 39 -14.17 6.43 -4.43
C LYS A 39 -14.40 7.59 -3.45
N GLN A 40 -15.35 7.45 -2.53
CA GLN A 40 -15.64 8.46 -1.52
C GLN A 40 -14.50 8.60 -0.50
N GLY A 41 -13.95 7.48 -0.02
CA GLY A 41 -12.84 7.43 0.92
C GLY A 41 -11.59 8.07 0.35
N GLU A 42 -11.20 7.71 -0.88
CA GLU A 42 -10.06 8.32 -1.57
C GLU A 42 -10.24 9.83 -1.78
N ARG A 43 -11.45 10.28 -2.13
CA ARG A 43 -11.73 11.73 -2.26
C ARG A 43 -11.52 12.48 -0.95
N PHE A 44 -11.90 11.92 0.20
CA PHE A 44 -11.62 12.55 1.49
C PHE A 44 -10.14 12.48 1.85
N TYR A 45 -9.49 11.37 1.55
CA TYR A 45 -8.06 11.17 1.77
C TYR A 45 -7.21 12.21 1.03
N GLU A 46 -7.47 12.40 -0.27
CA GLU A 46 -6.77 13.37 -1.12
C GLU A 46 -6.91 14.82 -0.62
N ARG A 47 -8.00 15.11 0.12
CA ARG A 47 -8.27 16.43 0.71
C ARG A 47 -7.72 16.58 2.13
N GLY A 48 -6.98 15.60 2.64
CA GLY A 48 -6.50 15.57 4.02
C GLY A 48 -7.61 15.42 5.07
N SER A 49 -8.84 15.06 4.68
CA SER A 49 -9.97 14.85 5.59
C SER A 49 -9.94 13.44 6.18
N TYR A 50 -8.86 13.11 6.89
CA TYR A 50 -8.55 11.74 7.30
C TYR A 50 -9.61 11.11 8.22
N ALA A 51 -10.23 11.87 9.13
CA ALA A 51 -11.32 11.36 9.96
C ALA A 51 -12.52 10.89 9.13
N ARG A 52 -12.92 11.67 8.11
CA ARG A 52 -14.00 11.30 7.19
C ARG A 52 -13.63 10.12 6.30
N ALA A 53 -12.38 10.08 5.82
CA ALA A 53 -11.87 8.95 5.07
C ALA A 53 -11.91 7.66 5.91
N HIS A 54 -11.50 7.76 7.18
CA HIS A 54 -11.52 6.65 8.13
C HIS A 54 -12.93 6.09 8.33
N GLU A 55 -13.92 6.96 8.57
CA GLU A 55 -15.32 6.54 8.70
C GLU A 55 -15.84 5.82 7.44
N VAL A 56 -15.48 6.28 6.25
CA VAL A 56 -15.89 5.63 5.00
C VAL A 56 -15.22 4.26 4.86
N TYR A 57 -13.92 4.16 5.17
CA TYR A 57 -13.21 2.88 5.10
C TYR A 57 -13.65 1.89 6.17
N ARG A 58 -14.07 2.35 7.35
CA ARG A 58 -14.72 1.52 8.37
C ARG A 58 -16.05 0.91 7.91
N LYS A 59 -16.77 1.57 7.00
CA LYS A 59 -17.96 0.98 6.37
C LYS A 59 -17.57 -0.08 5.34
N ALA A 60 -16.53 0.19 4.55
CA ALA A 60 -16.02 -0.79 3.59
C ALA A 60 -15.46 -2.05 4.28
N ASP A 61 -14.87 -1.89 5.46
CA ASP A 61 -14.35 -2.97 6.33
C ASP A 61 -15.44 -3.91 6.84
N ALA A 62 -16.70 -3.45 6.90
CA ALA A 62 -17.84 -4.30 7.26
C ALA A 62 -18.35 -5.16 6.09
N LEU A 63 -17.86 -4.93 4.87
CA LEU A 63 -18.23 -5.72 3.69
C LEU A 63 -17.40 -7.00 3.63
N LYS A 64 -17.98 -8.06 3.08
CA LYS A 64 -17.23 -9.26 2.70
C LYS A 64 -16.49 -8.97 1.39
N LEU A 65 -15.20 -8.67 1.45
CA LEU A 65 -14.39 -8.28 0.29
C LEU A 65 -13.49 -9.44 -0.19
N PRO A 66 -13.14 -9.50 -1.48
CA PRO A 66 -12.06 -10.36 -1.95
C PRO A 66 -10.69 -9.86 -1.42
N PRO A 67 -9.68 -10.73 -1.30
CA PRO A 67 -8.43 -10.40 -0.59
C PRO A 67 -7.72 -9.11 -1.04
N PRO A 68 -7.61 -8.77 -2.35
CA PRO A 68 -6.96 -7.52 -2.75
C PRO A 68 -7.70 -6.26 -2.29
N GLN A 69 -9.04 -6.32 -2.19
CA GLN A 69 -9.87 -5.21 -1.74
C GLN A 69 -9.83 -5.09 -0.21
N GLU A 70 -9.83 -6.23 0.48
CA GLU A 70 -9.68 -6.32 1.94
C GLU A 70 -8.33 -5.73 2.37
N SER A 71 -7.20 -6.15 1.80
CA SER A 71 -5.88 -5.60 2.11
C SER A 71 -5.80 -4.08 1.91
N TRP A 72 -6.44 -3.56 0.86
CA TRP A 72 -6.50 -2.11 0.63
C TRP A 72 -7.32 -1.39 1.71
N VAL A 73 -8.42 -1.98 2.15
CA VAL A 73 -9.27 -1.43 3.21
C VAL A 73 -8.57 -1.48 4.55
N ASP A 74 -7.96 -2.61 4.92
CA ASP A 74 -7.14 -2.76 6.13
C ASP A 74 -6.09 -1.65 6.21
N PHE A 75 -5.35 -1.45 5.12
CA PHE A 75 -4.36 -0.40 5.00
C PHE A 75 -4.97 0.98 5.21
N ARG A 76 -6.03 1.32 4.48
CA ARG A 76 -6.64 2.65 4.56
C ARG A 76 -7.27 2.91 5.92
N VAL A 77 -7.85 1.90 6.57
CA VAL A 77 -8.34 2.01 7.96
C VAL A 77 -7.19 2.40 8.88
N ALA A 78 -6.06 1.70 8.82
CA ALA A 78 -4.91 1.96 9.70
C ALA A 78 -4.23 3.31 9.41
N ASP A 79 -3.97 3.63 8.13
CA ASP A 79 -3.33 4.88 7.71
C ASP A 79 -4.19 6.10 8.07
N THR A 80 -5.49 6.06 7.77
CA THR A 80 -6.38 7.16 8.12
C THR A 80 -6.58 7.31 9.63
N LEU A 81 -6.50 6.22 10.40
CA LEU A 81 -6.65 6.27 11.86
C LEU A 81 -5.56 7.12 12.51
N TRP A 82 -4.28 6.84 12.22
CA TRP A 82 -3.20 7.60 12.83
C TRP A 82 -3.15 9.05 12.31
N ARG A 83 -3.46 9.29 11.02
CA ARG A 83 -3.48 10.64 10.45
C ARG A 83 -4.62 11.48 11.02
N ALA A 84 -5.80 10.89 11.21
CA ALA A 84 -6.91 11.55 11.89
C ALA A 84 -6.51 11.94 13.33
N GLN A 85 -5.87 11.02 14.06
CA GLN A 85 -5.39 11.28 15.41
C GLN A 85 -4.32 12.38 15.46
N ALA A 86 -3.39 12.40 14.49
CA ALA A 86 -2.38 13.46 14.34
C ALA A 86 -2.97 14.85 14.04
N GLY A 87 -4.18 14.93 13.48
CA GLY A 87 -4.90 16.19 13.28
C GLY A 87 -5.60 16.73 14.52
N THR A 88 -5.64 15.98 15.62
CA THR A 88 -6.29 16.42 16.86
C THR A 88 -5.35 17.22 17.76
N ARG A 89 -5.91 17.98 18.72
CA ARG A 89 -5.11 18.67 19.74
C ARG A 89 -4.65 17.75 20.87
N THR A 90 -5.34 16.64 21.07
CA THR A 90 -5.15 15.70 22.18
C THR A 90 -4.63 14.38 21.65
N ALA A 91 -3.32 14.14 21.81
CA ALA A 91 -2.72 12.87 21.43
C ALA A 91 -3.25 11.74 22.33
N ASP A 92 -3.86 10.72 21.71
CA ASP A 92 -4.16 9.44 22.34
C ASP A 92 -3.12 8.39 21.89
N PRO A 93 -2.18 8.00 22.76
CA PRO A 93 -1.17 7.01 22.44
C PRO A 93 -1.74 5.64 22.05
N SER A 94 -2.90 5.27 22.58
CA SER A 94 -3.52 3.97 22.30
C SER A 94 -4.00 3.87 20.85
N ILE A 95 -4.49 4.98 20.28
CA ILE A 95 -4.91 5.06 18.88
C ILE A 95 -3.71 4.96 17.94
N TYR A 96 -2.61 5.66 18.26
CA TYR A 96 -1.37 5.55 17.49
C TYR A 96 -0.80 4.14 17.51
N GLU A 97 -0.77 3.51 18.68
CA GLU A 97 -0.26 2.15 18.84
C GLU A 97 -1.10 1.15 18.04
N LYS A 98 -2.41 1.28 18.07
CA LYS A 98 -3.32 0.45 17.27
C LYS A 98 -3.04 0.58 15.78
N ALA A 99 -3.01 1.81 15.26
CA ALA A 99 -2.77 2.06 13.84
C ALA A 99 -1.40 1.55 13.39
N ARG A 100 -0.36 1.79 14.20
CA ARG A 100 1.00 1.32 13.95
C ARG A 100 1.06 -0.19 13.83
N ARG A 101 0.49 -0.94 14.80
CA ARG A 101 0.46 -2.41 14.77
C ARG A 101 -0.28 -2.96 13.57
N GLN A 102 -1.37 -2.30 13.15
CA GLN A 102 -2.11 -2.71 11.95
C GLN A 102 -1.27 -2.52 10.69
N LEU A 103 -0.57 -1.39 10.55
CA LEU A 103 0.35 -1.15 9.43
C LEU A 103 1.53 -2.14 9.45
N GLU A 104 2.13 -2.39 10.61
CA GLU A 104 3.20 -3.38 10.76
C GLU A 104 2.73 -4.78 10.38
N SER A 105 1.53 -5.19 10.79
CA SER A 105 0.95 -6.48 10.39
C SER A 105 0.80 -6.62 8.88
N LEU A 106 0.43 -5.55 8.16
CA LEU A 106 0.32 -5.59 6.70
C LEU A 106 1.67 -5.82 6.03
N ILE A 107 2.73 -5.24 6.59
CA ILE A 107 4.10 -5.44 6.11
C ILE A 107 4.59 -6.84 6.44
N ASP A 108 4.36 -7.29 7.69
CA ASP A 108 4.85 -8.58 8.19
C ASP A 108 4.13 -9.78 7.56
N ARG A 109 2.93 -9.61 7.00
CA ARG A 109 2.24 -10.67 6.23
C ARG A 109 2.96 -11.01 4.93
N VAL A 110 3.75 -10.08 4.38
CA VAL A 110 4.50 -10.27 3.13
C VAL A 110 5.88 -10.80 3.46
N GLN A 111 6.08 -12.10 3.24
CA GLN A 111 7.32 -12.79 3.65
C GLN A 111 8.37 -12.77 2.55
N ARG A 112 7.95 -12.75 1.28
CA ARG A 112 8.84 -12.82 0.13
C ARG A 112 8.84 -11.53 -0.67
N VAL A 113 9.96 -11.21 -1.30
CA VAL A 113 10.12 -9.94 -2.04
C VAL A 113 9.16 -9.88 -3.23
N GLU A 114 8.92 -11.00 -3.89
CA GLU A 114 7.98 -11.14 -5.02
C GLU A 114 6.51 -10.99 -4.63
N GLU A 115 6.18 -11.10 -3.33
CA GLU A 115 4.82 -10.88 -2.81
C GLU A 115 4.55 -9.41 -2.47
N ARG A 116 5.59 -8.56 -2.49
CA ARG A 116 5.46 -7.14 -2.20
C ARG A 116 4.59 -6.47 -3.27
N ASP A 117 3.44 -5.99 -2.83
CA ASP A 117 2.48 -5.31 -3.66
C ASP A 117 2.41 -3.81 -3.32
N ARG A 118 1.45 -3.13 -3.95
CA ARG A 118 1.19 -1.73 -3.71
C ARG A 118 0.81 -1.45 -2.25
N VAL A 119 0.02 -2.32 -1.63
CA VAL A 119 -0.43 -2.13 -0.25
C VAL A 119 0.77 -2.17 0.69
N TRP A 120 1.68 -3.12 0.47
CA TRP A 120 2.93 -3.21 1.21
C TRP A 120 3.75 -1.92 1.09
N ALA A 121 3.94 -1.40 -0.11
CA ALA A 121 4.74 -0.19 -0.33
C ALA A 121 4.09 1.07 0.27
N GLU A 122 2.77 1.23 0.14
CA GLU A 122 2.06 2.36 0.76
C GLU A 122 1.99 2.23 2.30
N ALA A 123 1.97 1.02 2.85
CA ALA A 123 2.08 0.81 4.30
C ALA A 123 3.46 1.19 4.83
N GLN A 124 4.53 0.87 4.09
CA GLN A 124 5.88 1.35 4.38
C GLN A 124 5.95 2.88 4.37
N GLU A 125 5.45 3.52 3.32
CA GLU A 125 5.35 4.99 3.22
C GLU A 125 4.58 5.58 4.42
N SER A 126 3.43 5.00 4.77
CA SER A 126 2.63 5.42 5.93
C SER A 126 3.37 5.28 7.26
N LEU A 127 4.16 4.22 7.49
CA LEU A 127 4.96 4.10 8.70
C LEU A 127 6.15 5.06 8.71
N GLY A 128 6.75 5.34 7.55
CA GLY A 128 7.75 6.40 7.40
C GLY A 128 7.18 7.74 7.85
N ASP A 129 6.01 8.10 7.33
CA ASP A 129 5.28 9.32 7.69
C ASP A 129 4.91 9.34 9.18
N PHE A 130 4.42 8.22 9.71
CA PHE A 130 4.08 8.08 11.12
C PHE A 130 5.27 8.41 12.02
N TRP A 131 6.47 7.90 11.71
CA TRP A 131 7.66 8.15 12.53
C TRP A 131 8.29 9.53 12.29
N TRP A 132 8.03 10.17 11.15
CA TRP A 132 8.68 11.43 10.78
C TRP A 132 7.82 12.68 10.98
N LEU A 133 6.54 12.59 10.65
CA LEU A 133 5.65 13.75 10.53
C LEU A 133 4.87 14.03 11.81
N ARG A 134 4.79 13.08 12.74
CA ARG A 134 4.10 13.28 14.02
C ARG A 134 4.80 14.38 14.81
N ARG A 135 4.00 15.37 15.24
CA ARG A 135 4.47 16.54 16.01
C ARG A 135 5.32 16.13 17.21
N ASP A 136 4.86 15.11 17.93
CA ASP A 136 5.40 14.71 19.23
C ASP A 136 6.47 13.60 19.11
N PHE A 137 6.77 13.13 17.88
CA PHE A 137 7.67 12.00 17.68
C PHE A 137 8.35 12.08 16.30
N ARG A 138 9.56 12.65 16.26
CA ARG A 138 10.39 12.83 15.05
C ARG A 138 11.55 11.84 15.05
N ASN A 139 11.28 10.58 14.70
CA ASN A 139 12.29 9.52 14.68
C ASN A 139 12.74 9.20 13.26
N TRP A 140 13.76 9.92 12.79
CA TRP A 140 14.31 9.74 11.45
C TRP A 140 14.82 8.31 11.21
N GLY A 141 15.55 7.72 12.16
CA GLY A 141 16.13 6.37 11.97
C GLY A 141 15.07 5.30 11.70
N ARG A 142 13.94 5.35 12.42
CA ARG A 142 12.79 4.48 12.17
C ARG A 142 12.08 4.83 10.86
N ALA A 143 11.85 6.11 10.61
CA ALA A 143 11.19 6.56 9.39
C ALA A 143 11.95 6.14 8.13
N TRP A 144 13.27 6.36 8.11
CA TRP A 144 14.14 6.07 6.98
C TRP A 144 14.15 4.60 6.59
N LYS A 145 14.10 3.69 7.58
CA LYS A 145 14.00 2.25 7.32
C LYS A 145 12.78 1.96 6.42
N HIS A 146 11.63 2.55 6.72
CA HIS A 146 10.41 2.33 5.96
C HIS A 146 10.41 3.08 4.62
N TYR A 147 10.84 4.34 4.59
CA TYR A 147 10.93 5.09 3.34
C TYR A 147 11.85 4.43 2.32
N ARG A 148 12.99 3.88 2.76
CA ARG A 148 13.92 3.19 1.87
C ARG A 148 13.26 1.99 1.19
N GLU A 149 12.53 1.16 1.94
CA GLU A 149 11.80 0.01 1.38
C GLU A 149 10.72 0.45 0.38
N ALA A 150 10.00 1.54 0.68
CA ALA A 150 9.01 2.10 -0.25
C ALA A 150 9.68 2.66 -1.52
N LEU A 151 10.78 3.41 -1.38
CA LEU A 151 11.52 4.00 -2.50
C LEU A 151 12.11 2.92 -3.43
N ASP A 152 12.69 1.87 -2.86
CA ASP A 152 13.20 0.72 -3.63
C ASP A 152 12.08 0.07 -4.46
N TRP A 153 10.95 -0.22 -3.82
CA TRP A 153 9.81 -0.83 -4.51
C TRP A 153 9.23 0.08 -5.60
N TRP A 154 9.02 1.37 -5.31
CA TRP A 154 8.54 2.34 -6.29
C TRP A 154 9.53 2.53 -7.44
N GLY A 155 10.84 2.49 -7.18
CA GLY A 155 11.87 2.58 -8.21
C GLY A 155 11.86 1.43 -9.22
N GLY A 156 11.31 0.26 -8.84
CA GLY A 156 11.20 -0.92 -9.70
C GLY A 156 9.85 -1.10 -10.41
N GLN A 157 8.88 -0.21 -10.23
CA GLN A 157 7.54 -0.39 -10.79
C GLN A 157 7.46 -0.02 -12.28
N SER A 158 6.62 -0.75 -13.01
CA SER A 158 6.34 -0.51 -14.44
C SER A 158 5.30 0.59 -14.69
N ASP A 159 4.41 0.87 -13.74
CA ASP A 159 3.51 2.04 -13.77
C ASP A 159 4.33 3.30 -13.43
N ILE A 160 5.03 3.83 -14.44
CA ILE A 160 6.02 4.90 -14.30
C ILE A 160 5.42 6.18 -13.71
N ASP A 161 4.20 6.55 -14.11
CA ASP A 161 3.56 7.77 -13.64
C ASP A 161 3.27 7.71 -12.14
N ARG A 162 2.71 6.59 -11.68
CA ARG A 162 2.46 6.38 -10.25
C ARG A 162 3.76 6.27 -9.46
N ALA A 163 4.70 5.49 -9.97
CA ALA A 163 6.01 5.29 -9.37
C ALA A 163 6.73 6.62 -9.13
N ARG A 164 6.83 7.44 -10.19
CA ARG A 164 7.42 8.78 -10.14
C ARG A 164 6.72 9.66 -9.11
N LYS A 165 5.39 9.74 -9.16
CA LYS A 165 4.61 10.56 -8.23
C LYS A 165 4.88 10.17 -6.78
N ARG A 166 4.92 8.87 -6.48
CA ARG A 166 5.15 8.35 -5.12
C ARG A 166 6.59 8.55 -4.66
N TYR A 167 7.55 8.25 -5.52
CA TYR A 167 8.97 8.45 -5.23
C TYR A 167 9.27 9.92 -4.89
N LEU A 168 8.80 10.84 -5.75
CA LEU A 168 8.96 12.28 -5.52
C LEU A 168 8.22 12.76 -4.29
N HIS A 169 7.03 12.21 -4.01
CA HIS A 169 6.28 12.55 -2.80
C HIS A 169 7.08 12.22 -1.53
N ILE A 170 7.63 11.00 -1.44
CA ILE A 170 8.45 10.58 -0.29
C ILE A 170 9.64 11.53 -0.12
N VAL A 171 10.40 11.78 -1.19
CA VAL A 171 11.59 12.65 -1.14
C VAL A 171 11.23 14.07 -0.74
N TRP A 172 10.13 14.61 -1.22
CA TRP A 172 9.65 15.93 -0.84
C TRP A 172 9.25 15.98 0.64
N THR A 173 8.48 14.99 1.10
CA THR A 173 8.01 14.88 2.48
C THR A 173 9.17 14.82 3.48
N VAL A 174 10.23 14.07 3.17
CA VAL A 174 11.40 13.96 4.05
C VAL A 174 12.31 15.18 3.99
N SER A 175 12.39 15.84 2.83
CA SER A 175 13.28 17.00 2.61
C SER A 175 12.66 18.32 3.06
N SER A 176 11.33 18.39 3.06
CA SER A 176 10.57 19.57 3.44
C SER A 176 9.29 19.22 4.21
N PRO A 177 9.43 18.67 5.43
CA PRO A 177 8.28 18.28 6.22
C PRO A 177 7.43 19.51 6.62
N PRO A 178 6.11 19.34 6.84
CA PRO A 178 5.20 20.44 7.17
C PRO A 178 5.51 21.13 8.51
N TRP A 179 6.23 20.47 9.42
CA TRP A 179 6.65 21.05 10.69
C TRP A 179 7.95 21.88 10.60
N ARG A 180 8.56 21.97 9.40
CA ARG A 180 9.82 22.67 9.16
C ARG A 180 9.79 24.12 9.69
N GLU A 181 10.68 24.44 10.61
CA GLU A 181 10.88 25.80 11.11
C GLU A 181 11.74 26.63 10.14
N PRO A 182 11.67 27.98 10.17
CA PRO A 182 12.39 28.83 9.22
C PRO A 182 13.91 28.60 9.13
N PHE A 183 14.55 28.22 10.25
CA PHE A 183 16.00 27.95 10.30
C PHE A 183 16.36 26.47 10.14
N TYR A 184 15.39 25.63 9.81
CA TYR A 184 15.62 24.22 9.61
C TYR A 184 16.41 23.95 8.33
N TYR A 185 17.55 23.28 8.48
CA TYR A 185 18.34 22.75 7.39
C TYR A 185 18.34 21.21 7.41
N PRO A 186 18.38 20.55 6.24
CA PRO A 186 18.52 19.10 6.14
C PRO A 186 19.75 18.59 6.92
N GLY A 187 19.58 17.50 7.67
CA GLY A 187 20.64 16.91 8.50
C GLY A 187 20.53 17.25 10.00
N TYR A 188 19.71 18.23 10.40
CA TYR A 188 19.51 18.59 11.80
C TYR A 188 19.00 17.41 12.67
N TYR A 189 18.11 16.57 12.11
CA TYR A 189 17.65 15.33 12.77
C TYR A 189 18.37 14.08 12.23
N GLY A 190 19.55 14.25 11.64
CA GLY A 190 20.24 13.17 10.91
C GLY A 190 19.54 12.79 9.60
N ASN A 191 18.61 13.62 9.10
CA ASN A 191 17.80 13.37 7.92
C ASN A 191 18.51 13.60 6.58
N ASN A 192 19.78 13.21 6.53
CA ASN A 192 20.55 13.23 5.30
C ASN A 192 20.02 12.15 4.36
N LEU A 193 19.69 12.54 3.13
CA LEU A 193 19.32 11.59 2.09
C LEU A 193 20.59 11.02 1.44
N PRO A 194 20.64 9.70 1.18
CA PRO A 194 21.71 9.12 0.39
C PRO A 194 21.77 9.74 -1.01
N LEU A 195 22.99 9.91 -1.52
CA LEU A 195 23.22 10.54 -2.83
C LEU A 195 22.47 9.82 -3.96
N GLU A 196 22.44 8.49 -3.95
CA GLU A 196 21.74 7.65 -4.93
C GLU A 196 20.25 8.01 -5.06
N ILE A 197 19.60 8.41 -3.97
CA ILE A 197 18.19 8.80 -3.97
C ILE A 197 18.02 10.15 -4.67
N LEU A 198 18.94 11.08 -4.43
CA LEU A 198 18.94 12.39 -5.09
C LEU A 198 19.26 12.27 -6.58
N GLU A 199 20.17 11.38 -6.95
CA GLU A 199 20.45 11.06 -8.36
C GLU A 199 19.23 10.46 -9.06
N ASN A 200 18.50 9.56 -8.40
CA ASN A 200 17.25 9.02 -8.93
C ASN A 200 16.20 10.12 -9.10
N VAL A 201 16.07 11.03 -8.13
CA VAL A 201 15.18 12.21 -8.25
C VAL A 201 15.53 13.04 -9.48
N LEU A 202 16.81 13.33 -9.72
CA LEU A 202 17.25 14.09 -10.89
C LEU A 202 16.90 13.39 -12.21
N LYS A 203 16.98 12.05 -12.26
CA LYS A 203 16.59 11.26 -13.45
C LYS A 203 15.08 11.32 -13.69
N ILE A 204 14.26 11.14 -12.65
CA ILE A 204 12.80 11.06 -12.78
C ILE A 204 12.10 12.43 -12.86
N ALA A 205 12.73 13.51 -12.39
CA ALA A 205 12.16 14.86 -12.43
C ALA A 205 12.41 15.60 -13.75
N ARG A 206 13.39 15.16 -14.55
CA ARG A 206 13.73 15.74 -15.86
C ARG A 206 12.98 15.10 -17.03
N THR A 207 12.11 14.14 -16.76
CA THR A 207 11.28 13.40 -17.72
C THR A 207 9.81 13.74 -17.52
#